data_AF-A0A2T0WVN7-F1
#
_entry.id   AF-A0A2T0WVN7-F1
#
_cell.length_a   1.000
_cell.length_b   1.000
_cell.length_c   1.000
_cell.angle_alpha   90.00
_cell.angle_beta   90.00
_cell.angle_gamma   90.00
#
_symmetry.space_group_name_H-M   'P 1'
#
loop_
_entity.id
_entity.type
_entity.pdbx_description
1 polymer ?
#
loop_
_entity_poly.entity_id
_entity_poly.type
_entity_poly.pdbx_seq_one_letter_code
_entity_poly.pdbx_strand_id
1 'polypeptide(L)'
;MLENLPKKDIFKTPEGYFETLPEKILERKKGQAKTIYMIAAKYAAAAAVVFGLIYFFIPSEKTENSLYQSVQMENEIELYIDSDHWQAEDILAFIDNPDDLLDQMIEQEWSSYEYFEDETDDELWY
;
A
#
# COMPACT_ATOMS: atom_id res chain seq x y z
N MET A 1 -15.10 51.17 51.11
CA MET A 1 -14.34 50.69 52.29
C MET A 1 -13.38 49.61 51.82
N LEU A 2 -12.13 49.99 51.51
CA LEU A 2 -11.02 49.06 51.23
C LEU A 2 -9.74 49.69 51.78
N GLU A 3 -9.86 50.23 52.99
CA GLU A 3 -8.74 50.80 53.73
C GLU A 3 -8.03 49.66 54.48
N ASN A 4 -6.73 49.55 54.25
CA ASN A 4 -5.74 48.73 54.98
C ASN A 4 -5.54 47.26 54.54
N LEU A 5 -5.05 47.05 53.31
CA LEU A 5 -4.18 45.90 53.04
C LEU A 5 -2.73 46.30 53.38
N PRO A 6 -2.07 45.67 54.37
CA PRO A 6 -0.67 45.96 54.65
C PRO A 6 0.16 45.53 53.42
N LYS A 7 0.73 46.51 52.72
CA LYS A 7 1.72 46.30 51.64
C LYS A 7 3.05 45.83 52.25
N LYS A 8 3.01 44.71 52.98
CA LYS A 8 4.23 44.08 53.49
C LYS A 8 4.76 43.22 52.36
N ASP A 9 5.98 43.49 51.90
CA ASP A 9 6.71 42.63 50.99
C ASP A 9 6.89 41.25 51.63
N ILE A 10 5.93 40.37 51.36
CA ILE A 10 5.91 38.97 51.81
C ILE A 10 6.80 38.07 50.95
N PHE A 11 7.30 38.59 49.82
CA PHE A 11 8.20 37.88 48.93
C PHE A 11 9.63 38.40 49.11
N LYS A 12 10.34 37.86 50.11
CA LYS A 12 11.80 38.01 50.20
C LYS A 12 12.45 36.75 49.66
N THR A 13 13.29 36.91 48.64
CA THR A 13 14.12 35.82 48.14
C THR A 13 15.19 35.49 49.20
N PRO A 14 15.44 34.20 49.48
CA PRO A 14 16.53 33.82 50.36
C PRO A 14 17.87 34.37 49.87
N GLU A 15 18.72 34.77 50.80
CA GLU A 15 20.07 35.25 50.49
C GLU A 15 20.88 34.13 49.79
N GLY A 16 21.57 34.47 48.70
CA GLY A 16 22.35 33.50 47.91
C GLY A 16 21.54 32.52 47.05
N TYR A 17 20.21 32.66 46.95
CA TYR A 17 19.38 31.78 46.11
C TYR A 17 19.82 31.79 44.64
N PHE A 18 20.02 32.98 44.07
CA PHE A 18 20.41 33.13 42.67
C PHE A 18 21.89 32.85 42.42
N GLU A 19 22.74 32.96 43.45
CA GLU A 19 24.18 32.65 43.34
C GLU A 19 24.41 31.13 43.19
N THR A 20 23.64 30.31 43.92
CA THR A 20 23.77 28.84 43.87
C THR A 20 22.92 28.19 42.77
N LEU A 21 22.05 28.95 42.11
CA LEU A 21 21.11 28.43 41.11
C LEU A 21 21.80 27.91 39.84
N PRO A 22 22.79 28.60 39.24
CA PRO A 22 23.49 28.11 38.05
C PRO A 22 24.17 26.76 38.29
N GLU A 23 24.83 26.61 39.44
CA GLU A 23 25.51 25.37 39.81
C GLU A 23 24.53 24.21 39.97
N LYS A 24 23.39 24.43 40.67
CA LYS A 24 22.33 23.44 40.83
C LYS A 24 21.72 22.98 39.51
N ILE A 25 21.56 23.90 38.55
CA ILE A 25 21.04 23.56 37.21
C ILE A 25 22.05 22.71 36.43
N LEU A 26 23.33 23.07 36.48
CA LEU A 26 24.40 22.34 35.80
C LEU A 26 24.61 20.94 36.39
N GLU A 27 24.53 20.79 37.71
CA GLU A 27 24.61 19.50 38.39
C GLU A 27 23.46 18.58 37.98
N ARG A 28 22.22 19.10 37.94
CA ARG A 28 21.04 18.34 37.50
C ARG A 28 21.14 17.83 36.06
N LYS A 29 21.82 18.55 35.16
CA LYS A 29 21.99 18.14 33.75
C LYS A 29 23.09 17.11 33.50
N LYS A 30 24.07 16.96 34.41
CA LYS A 30 25.23 16.06 34.17
C LYS A 30 24.92 14.56 34.35
N GLY A 31 23.80 14.21 34.99
CA GLY A 31 23.57 12.85 35.51
C GLY A 31 22.82 11.83 34.65
N GLN A 32 22.32 12.16 33.44
CA GLN A 32 21.23 11.33 32.87
C GLN A 32 21.47 10.64 31.50
N ALA A 33 22.65 10.69 30.88
CA ALA A 33 22.77 10.25 29.47
C ALA A 33 23.74 9.09 29.16
N LYS A 34 24.57 8.61 30.10
CA LYS A 34 25.73 7.75 29.73
C LYS A 34 25.56 6.24 29.91
N THR A 35 24.54 5.76 30.60
CA THR A 35 24.47 4.33 30.98
C THR A 35 23.72 3.43 30.00
N ILE A 36 22.79 3.97 29.19
CA ILE A 36 22.02 3.14 28.25
C ILE A 36 22.88 2.67 27.05
N TYR A 37 23.79 3.53 26.58
CA TYR A 37 24.68 3.20 25.45
C TYR A 37 25.60 1.99 25.70
N MET A 38 26.10 1.82 26.93
CA MET A 38 27.01 0.71 27.25
C MET A 38 26.31 -0.65 27.35
N ILE A 39 25.00 -0.69 27.65
CA ILE A 39 24.24 -1.94 27.74
C ILE A 39 23.84 -2.39 26.33
N ALA A 40 23.37 -1.46 25.49
CA ALA A 40 23.00 -1.74 24.10
C ALA A 40 24.22 -2.17 23.24
N ALA A 41 25.39 -1.55 23.46
CA ALA A 41 26.61 -1.89 22.72
C ALA A 41 27.05 -3.36 22.89
N LYS A 42 26.74 -3.99 24.03
CA LYS A 42 27.11 -5.40 24.28
C LYS A 42 26.30 -6.39 23.46
N TYR A 43 25.07 -6.03 23.08
CA TYR A 43 24.15 -6.93 22.37
C TYR A 43 24.04 -6.63 20.86
N ALA A 44 24.70 -5.56 20.38
CA ALA A 44 24.67 -5.16 18.98
C ALA A 44 25.18 -6.26 18.03
N ALA A 45 26.27 -6.96 18.39
CA ALA A 45 26.83 -8.04 17.57
C ALA A 45 25.90 -9.26 17.51
N ALA A 46 25.26 -9.64 18.62
CA ALA A 46 24.35 -10.79 18.66
C ALA A 46 23.08 -10.53 17.85
N ALA A 47 22.52 -9.32 17.90
CA ALA A 47 21.35 -8.96 17.11
C ALA A 47 21.61 -9.05 15.60
N ALA A 48 22.78 -8.60 15.12
CA ALA A 48 23.15 -8.68 13.71
C ALA A 48 23.24 -10.13 13.20
N VAL A 49 23.75 -11.06 14.02
CA VAL A 49 23.80 -12.49 13.68
C VAL A 49 22.40 -13.09 13.60
N VAL A 50 21.50 -12.73 14.52
CA VAL A 50 20.11 -13.20 14.51
C VAL A 50 19.38 -12.72 13.26
N PHE A 51 19.49 -11.43 12.91
CA PHE A 51 18.88 -10.90 11.68
C PHE A 51 19.49 -11.52 10.41
N GLY A 52 20.79 -11.79 10.38
CA GLY A 52 21.44 -12.47 9.27
C GLY A 52 20.98 -13.92 9.09
N LEU A 53 20.81 -14.66 10.19
CA LEU A 53 20.25 -16.01 10.15
C LEU A 53 18.78 -16.00 9.70
N ILE A 54 17.97 -15.09 10.22
CA ILE A 54 16.56 -14.93 9.79
C ILE A 54 16.51 -14.64 8.28
N TYR A 55 17.34 -13.71 7.79
CA TYR A 55 17.39 -13.38 6.36
C TYR A 55 17.80 -14.58 5.49
N PHE A 56 18.72 -15.42 5.96
CA PHE A 56 19.17 -16.61 5.23
C PHE A 56 18.09 -17.70 5.11
N PHE A 57 17.21 -17.84 6.09
CA PHE A 57 16.14 -18.84 6.10
C PHE A 57 14.83 -18.36 5.45
N ILE A 58 14.71 -17.10 5.05
CA ILE A 58 13.54 -16.61 4.30
C ILE A 58 13.64 -17.12 2.86
N PRO A 59 12.73 -18.02 2.41
CA PRO A 59 12.71 -18.41 1.00
C PRO A 59 12.41 -17.17 0.15
N SER A 60 13.34 -16.82 -0.74
CA SER A 60 13.07 -15.82 -1.78
C SER A 60 12.18 -16.45 -2.83
N GLU A 61 10.88 -16.23 -2.72
CA GLU A 61 9.98 -16.45 -3.85
C GLU A 61 10.38 -15.44 -4.93
N LYS A 62 11.14 -15.93 -5.92
CA LYS A 62 11.30 -15.19 -7.17
C LYS A 62 9.95 -15.27 -7.85
N THR A 63 9.20 -14.19 -7.75
CA THR A 63 7.94 -13.96 -8.43
C THR A 63 8.19 -13.95 -9.95
N GLU A 64 8.33 -15.12 -10.57
CA GLU A 64 8.15 -15.27 -12.01
C GLU A 64 6.64 -15.21 -12.31
N ASN A 65 6.15 -13.97 -12.39
CA ASN A 65 4.73 -13.62 -12.36
C ASN A 65 4.15 -13.28 -13.73
N SER A 66 4.54 -13.99 -14.78
CA SER A 66 3.91 -13.77 -16.09
C SER A 66 2.77 -14.75 -16.35
N LEU A 67 2.99 -16.04 -16.06
CA LEU A 67 2.03 -17.10 -16.39
C LEU A 67 0.93 -17.30 -15.33
N TYR A 68 1.24 -17.17 -14.04
CA TYR A 68 0.22 -17.28 -12.99
C TYR A 68 -0.68 -16.04 -12.93
N GLN A 69 -0.15 -14.88 -13.31
CA GLN A 69 -0.91 -13.63 -13.34
C GLN A 69 -1.93 -13.60 -14.49
N SER A 70 -1.62 -14.20 -15.65
CA SER A 70 -2.59 -14.30 -16.76
C SER A 70 -3.74 -15.25 -16.43
N VAL A 71 -3.44 -16.43 -15.86
CA VAL A 71 -4.47 -17.42 -15.51
C VAL A 71 -5.39 -16.93 -14.40
N GLN A 72 -4.89 -16.18 -13.42
CA GLN A 72 -5.74 -15.58 -12.37
C GLN A 72 -6.62 -14.47 -12.92
N MET A 73 -6.10 -13.67 -13.86
CA MET A 73 -6.84 -12.59 -14.50
C MET A 73 -7.97 -13.11 -15.39
N GLU A 74 -7.76 -14.21 -16.12
CA GLU A 74 -8.81 -14.85 -16.93
C GLU A 74 -9.99 -15.31 -16.07
N ASN A 75 -9.72 -15.98 -14.94
CA ASN A 75 -10.77 -16.43 -14.02
C ASN A 75 -11.54 -15.26 -13.37
N GLU A 76 -10.85 -14.16 -13.09
CA GLU A 76 -11.47 -12.95 -12.53
C GLU A 76 -12.36 -12.24 -13.56
N ILE A 77 -11.91 -12.15 -14.82
CA ILE A 77 -12.72 -11.61 -15.93
C ILE A 77 -14.00 -12.44 -16.10
N GLU A 78 -13.90 -13.78 -16.11
CA GLU A 78 -15.07 -14.65 -16.24
C GLU A 78 -16.06 -14.49 -15.07
N LEU A 79 -15.55 -14.37 -13.83
CA LEU A 79 -16.37 -14.09 -12.65
C LEU A 79 -17.11 -12.76 -12.74
N TYR A 80 -16.48 -11.71 -13.27
CA TYR A 80 -17.11 -10.40 -13.44
C TYR A 80 -18.17 -10.38 -14.54
N ILE A 81 -18.01 -11.21 -15.57
CA ILE A 81 -19.02 -11.41 -16.60
C ILE A 81 -20.21 -12.19 -16.02
N ASP A 82 -19.97 -13.31 -15.32
CA ASP A 82 -21.05 -14.16 -14.76
C ASP A 82 -21.84 -13.47 -13.63
N SER A 83 -21.18 -12.61 -12.86
CA SER A 83 -21.81 -11.81 -11.81
C SER A 83 -22.60 -10.60 -12.32
N ASP A 84 -22.79 -10.48 -13.64
CA ASP A 84 -23.52 -9.38 -14.31
C ASP A 84 -22.88 -8.00 -13.99
N HIS A 85 -21.59 -8.00 -13.64
CA HIS A 85 -20.86 -6.79 -13.27
C HIS A 85 -20.31 -6.06 -14.50
N TRP A 86 -19.99 -6.79 -15.56
CA TRP A 86 -19.59 -6.25 -16.86
C TRP A 86 -20.68 -6.51 -17.87
N GLN A 87 -21.36 -5.43 -18.30
CA GLN A 87 -22.32 -5.49 -19.38
C GLN A 87 -21.61 -5.42 -20.74
N ALA A 88 -22.31 -5.82 -21.80
CA ALA A 88 -21.77 -5.73 -23.17
C ALA A 88 -21.33 -4.30 -23.51
N GLU A 89 -22.06 -3.29 -23.06
CA GLU A 89 -21.76 -1.88 -23.28
C GLU A 89 -20.48 -1.44 -22.57
N ASP A 90 -20.23 -1.94 -21.36
CA ASP A 90 -19.04 -1.61 -20.60
C ASP A 90 -17.79 -2.21 -21.26
N ILE A 91 -17.90 -3.47 -21.73
CA ILE A 91 -16.83 -4.15 -22.45
C ILE A 91 -16.48 -3.39 -23.73
N LEU A 92 -17.49 -2.94 -24.48
CA LEU A 92 -17.30 -2.12 -25.69
C LEU A 92 -16.64 -0.77 -25.40
N ALA A 93 -16.92 -0.17 -24.24
CA ALA A 93 -16.33 1.11 -23.85
C ALA A 93 -14.83 1.00 -23.47
N PHE A 94 -14.36 -0.19 -23.08
CA PHE A 94 -12.95 -0.43 -22.75
C PHE A 94 -12.07 -0.73 -23.97
N ILE A 95 -12.68 -0.97 -25.13
CA ILE A 95 -11.99 -1.35 -26.36
C ILE A 95 -11.64 -0.08 -27.16
N ASP A 96 -10.39 0.00 -27.64
CA ASP A 96 -9.89 1.17 -28.37
C ASP A 96 -10.66 1.45 -29.67
N ASN A 97 -11.11 0.41 -30.38
CA ASN A 97 -11.94 0.53 -31.57
C ASN A 97 -13.08 -0.53 -31.56
N PRO A 98 -14.25 -0.22 -31.00
CA PRO A 98 -15.35 -1.19 -30.87
C PRO A 98 -15.95 -1.59 -32.21
N ASP A 99 -15.91 -0.70 -33.22
CA ASP A 99 -16.49 -0.95 -34.55
C ASP A 99 -15.79 -2.11 -35.26
N ASP A 100 -14.46 -2.21 -35.17
CA ASP A 100 -13.70 -3.32 -35.76
C ASP A 100 -14.08 -4.68 -35.16
N LEU A 101 -14.35 -4.72 -33.84
CA LEU A 101 -14.78 -5.94 -33.16
C LEU A 101 -16.19 -6.35 -33.61
N LEU A 102 -17.09 -5.38 -33.75
CA LEU A 102 -18.45 -5.63 -34.21
C LEU A 102 -18.46 -6.12 -35.66
N ASP A 103 -17.65 -5.53 -36.54
CA ASP A 103 -17.48 -5.97 -37.92
C ASP A 103 -16.96 -7.41 -37.98
N GLN A 104 -16.00 -7.78 -37.13
CA GLN A 104 -15.50 -9.15 -37.02
C GLN A 104 -16.58 -10.13 -36.54
N MET A 105 -17.39 -9.75 -35.55
CA MET A 105 -18.51 -10.59 -35.07
C MET A 105 -19.56 -10.80 -36.16
N ILE A 106 -19.90 -9.74 -36.89
CA ILE A 106 -20.82 -9.78 -38.02
C ILE A 106 -20.26 -10.71 -39.11
N GLU A 107 -19.03 -10.51 -39.56
CA GLU A 107 -18.40 -11.34 -40.60
C GLU A 107 -18.37 -12.83 -40.21
N GLN A 108 -18.07 -13.15 -38.94
CA GLN A 108 -18.09 -14.51 -38.45
C GLN A 108 -19.50 -15.14 -38.49
N GLU A 109 -20.53 -14.39 -38.11
CA GLU A 109 -21.94 -14.81 -38.18
C GLU A 109 -22.39 -15.02 -39.63
N TRP A 110 -22.07 -14.09 -40.54
CA TRP A 110 -22.41 -14.21 -41.97
C TRP A 110 -21.65 -15.33 -42.69
N SER A 111 -20.40 -15.62 -42.32
CA SER A 111 -19.66 -16.77 -42.88
C SER A 111 -20.36 -18.11 -42.61
N SER A 112 -21.13 -18.17 -41.51
CA SER A 112 -21.91 -19.35 -41.16
C SER A 112 -23.14 -19.48 -42.06
N TYR A 113 -23.75 -18.37 -42.49
CA TYR A 113 -24.91 -18.34 -43.38
C TYR A 113 -24.55 -18.52 -44.86
N GLU A 114 -23.41 -17.97 -45.30
CA GLU A 114 -22.93 -18.12 -46.69
C GLU A 114 -22.65 -19.60 -47.03
N TYR A 115 -22.24 -20.41 -46.05
CA TYR A 115 -22.14 -21.87 -46.19
C TYR A 115 -23.48 -22.59 -46.38
N PHE A 116 -24.60 -22.06 -45.86
CA PHE A 116 -25.94 -22.63 -46.04
C PHE A 116 -26.63 -22.17 -47.33
N GLU A 117 -26.31 -20.99 -47.86
CA GLU A 117 -26.87 -20.51 -49.14
C GLU A 117 -26.28 -21.25 -50.34
N ASP A 118 -24.96 -21.51 -50.35
CA ASP A 118 -24.26 -22.23 -51.43
C ASP A 118 -24.76 -23.69 -51.60
N GLU A 119 -25.30 -24.30 -50.53
CA GLU A 119 -25.87 -25.66 -50.57
C GLU A 119 -27.35 -25.66 -51.04
N THR A 120 -28.02 -24.51 -51.09
CA THR A 120 -29.44 -24.38 -51.50
C THR A 120 -29.66 -23.85 -52.92
N ASP A 121 -28.72 -23.09 -53.48
CA ASP A 121 -28.84 -22.54 -54.84
C ASP A 121 -28.52 -23.57 -55.94
N ASP A 122 -27.77 -24.62 -55.61
CA ASP A 122 -27.46 -25.74 -56.52
C ASP A 122 -28.68 -26.65 -56.81
N GLU A 123 -29.76 -26.58 -56.02
CA GLU A 123 -30.95 -27.44 -56.16
C GLU A 123 -32.15 -26.79 -56.89
N LEU A 124 -32.08 -25.52 -57.32
CA LEU A 124 -33.23 -24.79 -57.90
C LEU A 124 -33.16 -24.49 -59.41
N TRP A 125 -32.24 -25.10 -60.15
CA TRP A 125 -32.18 -25.01 -61.63
C TRP A 125 -32.51 -26.33 -62.36
N TYR A 126 -33.72 -26.85 -62.16
CA TYR A 126 -34.39 -27.77 -63.10
C TYR A 126 -35.80 -27.30 -63.45
#